data_AF-A0A2T9K4J6-F1
#
_entry.id   AF-A0A2T9K4J6-F1
#
_cell.length_a   1.000
_cell.length_b   1.000
_cell.length_c   1.000
_cell.angle_alpha   90.00
_cell.angle_beta   90.00
_cell.angle_gamma   90.00
#
_symmetry.space_group_name_H-M   'P 1'
#
loop_
_entity.id
_entity.type
_entity.pdbx_description
1 polymer ?
#
loop_
_entity_poly.entity_id
_entity_poly.type
_entity_poly.pdbx_seq_one_letter_code
_entity_poly.pdbx_strand_id
1 'polypeptide(L)'
;MISSLGWIWEAGMTRRIGLAALAALLLASGGARAGEAAIGELIGLSPVEVRARLTGAPADAPLARGFEVARDGGADAYFTLDVLVADPRALHRRMLQRTHGDEPYDPDVPSCRSRLASEPRPPAAGDPVLAFRDGRLAAVLRPARAPPRSPAPSIDDRKAYERWIRQASIGPFQTGLGQLPLEDGAGFLGRWEAGRLTASERLSVDCAPLPRRPPITAPTKRRPLNNSDMQGLALLPFAVQLPGMNRDRARARDSGAATLASLGLGQRLPQDPKAFAASREGLRWHASARPGYGVLTVDLGGGRTRNLSDARDAVLVGVRDGAVTWISPPDGAGPRAGLLCIDAQGLAGAPRPGCHDWGNYRP
;
A
#
# COMPACT_ATOMS: atom_id res chain seq x y z
N MET A 1 -83.89 -28.47 12.64
CA MET A 1 -83.53 -29.50 11.63
C MET A 1 -82.46 -28.93 10.72
N ILE A 2 -81.65 -29.83 10.16
CA ILE A 2 -80.29 -29.71 9.62
C ILE A 2 -80.15 -28.82 8.34
N SER A 3 -78.91 -28.34 8.11
CA SER A 3 -78.29 -27.87 6.84
C SER A 3 -78.48 -26.41 6.39
N SER A 4 -77.53 -25.67 5.80
CA SER A 4 -76.09 -25.83 5.49
C SER A 4 -75.60 -24.58 4.69
N LEU A 5 -74.28 -24.33 4.70
CA LEU A 5 -73.46 -23.48 3.79
C LEU A 5 -73.47 -21.95 4.01
N GLY A 6 -72.34 -21.23 4.01
CA GLY A 6 -70.99 -21.58 3.57
C GLY A 6 -69.90 -20.65 4.11
N TRP A 7 -68.68 -21.19 4.08
CA TRP A 7 -67.41 -20.50 4.31
C TRP A 7 -66.99 -19.76 3.05
N ILE A 8 -66.24 -18.65 3.15
CA ILE A 8 -65.00 -18.40 2.39
C ILE A 8 -64.27 -17.20 3.03
N TRP A 9 -62.96 -17.40 3.16
CA TRP A 9 -61.95 -16.55 3.75
C TRP A 9 -61.67 -15.28 2.91
N GLU A 10 -61.58 -14.11 3.55
CA GLU A 10 -60.87 -12.95 3.01
C GLU A 10 -59.44 -12.90 3.57
N ALA A 11 -58.54 -13.66 2.95
CA ALA A 11 -57.09 -13.52 3.13
C ALA A 11 -56.47 -13.20 1.77
N GLY A 12 -56.48 -11.93 1.37
CA GLY A 12 -56.21 -11.61 -0.03
C GLY A 12 -55.77 -10.20 -0.40
N MET A 13 -55.22 -9.37 0.50
CA MET A 13 -54.66 -8.06 0.08
C MET A 13 -53.31 -7.65 0.67
N THR A 14 -52.78 -8.34 1.69
CA THR A 14 -51.48 -7.98 2.30
C THR A 14 -50.25 -8.62 1.62
N ARG A 15 -50.43 -9.56 0.69
CA ARG A 15 -49.29 -10.23 0.00
C ARG A 15 -48.76 -9.53 -1.25
N ARG A 16 -49.48 -8.56 -1.82
CA ARG A 16 -49.05 -7.89 -3.08
C ARG A 16 -48.18 -6.66 -2.86
N ILE A 17 -48.26 -6.01 -1.69
CA ILE A 17 -47.43 -4.84 -1.37
C ILE A 17 -45.99 -5.26 -1.01
N GLY A 18 -45.80 -6.45 -0.43
CA GLY A 18 -44.47 -6.98 -0.10
C GLY A 18 -43.62 -7.34 -1.33
N LEU A 19 -44.23 -7.81 -2.42
CA LEU A 19 -43.51 -8.17 -3.66
C LEU A 19 -43.12 -6.95 -4.50
N ALA A 20 -43.93 -5.90 -4.51
CA ALA A 20 -43.59 -4.65 -5.21
C ALA A 20 -42.45 -3.89 -4.49
N ALA A 21 -42.41 -3.92 -3.15
CA ALA A 21 -41.32 -3.34 -2.38
C ALA A 21 -40.01 -4.15 -2.53
N LEU A 22 -40.08 -5.49 -2.58
CA LEU A 22 -38.91 -6.34 -2.85
C LEU A 22 -38.39 -6.18 -4.28
N ALA A 23 -39.30 -6.05 -5.27
CA ALA A 23 -38.94 -5.79 -6.66
C ALA A 23 -38.37 -4.38 -6.85
N ALA A 24 -38.86 -3.36 -6.13
CA ALA A 24 -38.29 -2.02 -6.13
C ALA A 24 -36.90 -1.96 -5.46
N LEU A 25 -36.66 -2.75 -4.41
CA LEU A 25 -35.33 -2.94 -3.81
C LEU A 25 -34.37 -3.75 -4.70
N LEU A 26 -34.88 -4.67 -5.53
CA LEU A 26 -34.10 -5.42 -6.52
C LEU A 26 -33.90 -4.66 -7.83
N LEU A 27 -34.72 -3.67 -8.15
CA LEU A 27 -34.60 -2.82 -9.35
C LEU A 27 -33.86 -1.49 -9.08
N ALA A 28 -33.66 -1.13 -7.81
CA ALA A 28 -32.77 -0.05 -7.40
C ALA A 28 -31.27 -0.44 -7.44
N SER A 29 -30.93 -1.67 -7.85
CA SER A 29 -29.55 -2.05 -8.22
C SER A 29 -29.17 -1.48 -9.59
N GLY A 30 -29.34 -0.17 -9.75
CA GLY A 30 -28.97 0.57 -10.96
C GLY A 30 -27.46 0.57 -11.14
N GLY A 31 -26.99 -0.19 -12.13
CA GLY A 31 -25.91 0.31 -13.00
C GLY A 31 -24.46 -0.08 -12.72
N ALA A 32 -24.11 -0.75 -11.62
CA ALA A 32 -22.72 -1.18 -11.43
C ALA A 32 -22.52 -2.66 -11.75
N ARG A 33 -21.89 -2.90 -12.91
CA ARG A 33 -21.20 -4.16 -13.22
C ARG A 33 -19.95 -4.26 -12.36
N ALA A 34 -19.56 -5.49 -11.98
CA ALA A 34 -18.22 -5.70 -11.46
C ALA A 34 -17.20 -5.07 -12.42
N GLY A 35 -16.23 -4.35 -11.86
CA GLY A 35 -15.22 -3.61 -12.60
C GLY A 35 -15.48 -2.11 -12.78
N GLU A 36 -16.65 -1.57 -12.41
CA GLU A 36 -16.86 -0.12 -12.36
C GLU A 36 -17.98 0.31 -11.40
N ALA A 37 -17.70 1.30 -10.54
CA ALA A 37 -18.68 1.86 -9.61
C ALA A 37 -18.48 3.38 -9.42
N ALA A 38 -19.58 4.12 -9.26
CA ALA A 38 -19.51 5.51 -8.83
C ALA A 38 -19.06 5.59 -7.37
N ILE A 39 -18.27 6.59 -7.01
CA ILE A 39 -17.77 6.78 -5.65
C ILE A 39 -18.93 6.87 -4.66
N GLY A 40 -20.02 7.56 -5.01
CA GLY A 40 -21.21 7.67 -4.19
C GLY A 40 -21.86 6.33 -3.84
N GLU A 41 -21.75 5.31 -4.69
CA GLU A 41 -22.24 3.96 -4.43
C GLU A 41 -21.33 3.16 -3.48
N LEU A 42 -20.08 3.61 -3.31
CA LEU A 42 -19.09 2.95 -2.47
C LEU A 42 -19.01 3.56 -1.06
N ILE A 43 -19.45 4.81 -0.89
CA ILE A 43 -19.43 5.49 0.42
C ILE A 43 -20.25 4.68 1.43
N GLY A 44 -19.70 4.50 2.63
CA GLY A 44 -20.31 3.70 3.70
C GLY A 44 -20.07 2.20 3.60
N LEU A 45 -19.45 1.70 2.52
CA LEU A 45 -19.04 0.30 2.44
C LEU A 45 -17.72 0.07 3.21
N SER A 46 -17.57 -1.12 3.77
CA SER A 46 -16.30 -1.56 4.37
C SER A 46 -15.24 -1.82 3.30
N PRO A 47 -13.93 -1.85 3.67
CA PRO A 47 -12.87 -2.16 2.71
C PRO A 47 -13.12 -3.43 1.90
N VAL A 48 -13.67 -4.47 2.54
CA VAL A 48 -13.90 -5.75 1.89
C VAL A 48 -15.12 -5.69 0.96
N GLU A 49 -16.18 -5.00 1.35
CA GLU A 49 -17.35 -4.74 0.50
C GLU A 49 -16.98 -3.89 -0.73
N VAL A 50 -16.13 -2.86 -0.57
CA VAL A 50 -15.62 -2.06 -1.70
C VAL A 50 -14.83 -2.92 -2.67
N ARG A 51 -13.91 -3.76 -2.17
CA ARG A 51 -13.15 -4.68 -3.02
C ARG A 51 -14.08 -5.63 -3.76
N ALA A 52 -14.99 -6.29 -3.04
CA ALA A 52 -15.95 -7.22 -3.63
C ALA A 52 -16.80 -6.55 -4.72
N ARG A 53 -17.24 -5.30 -4.49
CA ARG A 53 -18.01 -4.52 -5.46
C ARG A 53 -17.22 -4.24 -6.73
N LEU A 54 -15.94 -3.89 -6.60
CA LEU A 54 -15.08 -3.50 -7.72
C LEU A 54 -14.50 -4.68 -8.49
N THR A 55 -14.19 -5.80 -7.83
CA THR A 55 -13.52 -6.95 -8.47
C THR A 55 -14.43 -8.15 -8.70
N GLY A 56 -15.59 -8.20 -8.02
CA GLY A 56 -16.42 -9.40 -7.94
C GLY A 56 -15.85 -10.47 -7.01
N ALA A 57 -14.76 -10.21 -6.28
CA ALA A 57 -14.16 -11.16 -5.35
C ALA A 57 -15.04 -11.39 -4.12
N PRO A 58 -14.91 -12.55 -3.45
CA PRO A 58 -15.59 -12.83 -2.19
C PRO A 58 -15.32 -11.78 -1.09
N ALA A 59 -16.36 -11.51 -0.31
CA ALA A 59 -16.33 -10.51 0.78
C ALA A 59 -15.63 -11.02 2.07
N ASP A 60 -15.08 -12.23 2.07
CA ASP A 60 -14.40 -12.85 3.21
C ASP A 60 -12.87 -12.94 3.01
N ALA A 61 -12.34 -12.64 1.83
CA ALA A 61 -10.90 -12.76 1.61
C ALA A 61 -10.13 -11.68 2.41
N PRO A 62 -8.97 -12.02 3.00
CA PRO A 62 -8.22 -11.09 3.86
C PRO A 62 -7.75 -9.86 3.08
N LEU A 63 -7.47 -8.76 3.78
CA LEU A 63 -6.87 -7.55 3.22
C LEU A 63 -5.44 -7.37 3.73
N ALA A 64 -4.61 -6.75 2.90
CA ALA A 64 -3.35 -6.20 3.41
C ALA A 64 -3.62 -5.08 4.43
N ARG A 65 -2.67 -4.79 5.30
CA ARG A 65 -2.77 -3.63 6.20
C ARG A 65 -2.71 -2.35 5.35
N GLY A 66 -3.64 -1.43 5.61
CA GLY A 66 -3.61 -0.09 5.02
C GLY A 66 -2.61 0.82 5.73
N PHE A 67 -2.51 2.07 5.30
CA PHE A 67 -1.93 3.12 6.13
C PHE A 67 -2.93 3.50 7.20
N GLU A 68 -2.56 3.34 8.47
CA GLU A 68 -3.47 3.52 9.59
C GLU A 68 -3.03 4.72 10.43
N VAL A 69 -3.98 5.56 10.83
CA VAL A 69 -3.74 6.76 11.66
C VAL A 69 -4.73 6.78 12.82
N ALA A 70 -4.23 6.91 14.04
CA ALA A 70 -5.05 7.06 15.23
C ALA A 70 -5.74 8.42 15.25
N ARG A 71 -6.98 8.45 15.73
CA ARG A 71 -7.77 9.66 15.99
C ARG A 71 -8.54 9.55 17.28
N ASP A 72 -9.13 10.67 17.72
CA ASP A 72 -10.01 10.67 18.87
C ASP A 72 -11.19 9.71 18.61
N GLY A 73 -11.27 8.66 19.44
CA GLY A 73 -12.33 7.64 19.38
C GLY A 73 -12.17 6.54 18.33
N GLY A 74 -11.06 6.45 17.59
CA GLY A 74 -10.89 5.39 16.59
C GLY A 74 -9.62 5.47 15.74
N ALA A 75 -9.67 4.90 14.55
CA ALA A 75 -8.60 4.93 13.57
C ALA A 75 -9.15 5.10 12.15
N ASP A 76 -8.38 5.83 11.34
CA ASP A 76 -8.62 5.94 9.90
C ASP A 76 -7.64 5.02 9.16
N ALA A 77 -8.13 4.33 8.13
CA ALA A 77 -7.35 3.45 7.29
C ALA A 77 -7.38 3.93 5.83
N TYR A 78 -6.22 3.95 5.19
CA TYR A 78 -6.05 4.46 3.83
C TYR A 78 -5.44 3.38 2.94
N PHE A 79 -6.07 3.14 1.79
CA PHE A 79 -5.60 2.17 0.81
C PHE A 79 -5.42 2.87 -0.53
N THR A 80 -4.32 2.61 -1.25
CA THR A 80 -4.33 2.87 -2.70
C THR A 80 -5.30 1.88 -3.34
N LEU A 81 -5.97 2.32 -4.41
CA LEU A 81 -6.94 1.48 -5.12
C LEU A 81 -6.32 0.16 -5.56
N ASP A 82 -5.11 0.20 -6.14
CA ASP A 82 -4.35 -0.98 -6.57
C ASP A 82 -4.07 -1.98 -5.44
N VAL A 83 -3.78 -1.51 -4.22
CA VAL A 83 -3.53 -2.40 -3.08
C VAL A 83 -4.83 -2.99 -2.56
N LEU A 84 -5.91 -2.20 -2.51
CA LEU A 84 -7.22 -2.67 -2.06
C LEU A 84 -7.77 -3.78 -2.97
N VAL A 85 -7.60 -3.64 -4.29
CA VAL A 85 -8.19 -4.54 -5.30
C VAL A 85 -7.29 -5.70 -5.67
N ALA A 86 -6.04 -5.70 -5.23
CA ALA A 86 -5.13 -6.80 -5.46
C ALA A 86 -5.60 -8.08 -4.73
N ASP A 87 -5.49 -9.20 -5.43
CA ASP A 87 -5.75 -10.51 -4.84
C ASP A 87 -4.76 -10.77 -3.68
N PRO A 88 -5.19 -11.24 -2.50
CA PRO A 88 -4.30 -11.52 -1.38
C PRO A 88 -3.21 -12.54 -1.71
N ARG A 89 -3.49 -13.53 -2.55
CA ARG A 89 -2.48 -14.42 -3.11
C ARG A 89 -1.55 -13.64 -4.02
N ALA A 90 -2.03 -12.73 -4.88
CA ALA A 90 -1.12 -11.88 -5.66
C ALA A 90 -0.20 -11.02 -4.78
N LEU A 91 -0.71 -10.46 -3.67
CA LEU A 91 0.09 -9.70 -2.71
C LEU A 91 1.08 -10.60 -1.96
N HIS A 92 0.65 -11.78 -1.52
CA HIS A 92 1.51 -12.78 -0.89
C HIS A 92 2.60 -13.25 -1.85
N ARG A 93 2.25 -13.53 -3.10
CA ARG A 93 3.21 -13.87 -4.16
C ARG A 93 4.15 -12.72 -4.47
N ARG A 94 3.68 -11.47 -4.51
CA ARG A 94 4.57 -10.30 -4.59
C ARG A 94 5.53 -10.28 -3.40
N MET A 95 5.07 -10.60 -2.20
CA MET A 95 5.91 -10.72 -1.01
C MET A 95 6.90 -11.89 -1.09
N LEU A 96 6.49 -13.07 -1.57
CA LEU A 96 7.31 -14.28 -1.71
C LEU A 96 8.28 -14.24 -2.90
N GLN A 97 7.88 -13.69 -4.05
CA GLN A 97 8.78 -13.41 -5.16
C GLN A 97 9.90 -12.45 -4.73
N ARG A 98 9.63 -11.54 -3.79
CA ARG A 98 10.66 -10.69 -3.16
C ARG A 98 11.63 -11.48 -2.26
N THR A 99 11.31 -12.71 -1.85
CA THR A 99 12.09 -13.54 -0.91
C THR A 99 12.77 -14.76 -1.56
N HIS A 100 12.09 -15.46 -2.48
CA HIS A 100 12.47 -16.78 -3.00
C HIS A 100 12.69 -16.81 -4.52
N GLY A 101 12.45 -15.70 -5.22
CA GLY A 101 12.94 -15.38 -6.58
C GLY A 101 12.29 -16.15 -7.71
N ASP A 102 11.85 -17.38 -7.45
CA ASP A 102 10.91 -18.11 -8.28
C ASP A 102 9.86 -18.70 -7.35
N GLU A 103 8.62 -18.30 -7.59
CA GLU A 103 7.46 -18.97 -7.03
C GLU A 103 6.79 -19.73 -8.19
N PRO A 104 6.18 -20.91 -7.95
CA PRO A 104 5.37 -21.56 -8.97
C PRO A 104 4.38 -20.55 -9.57
N TYR A 105 4.44 -20.41 -10.89
CA TYR A 105 3.49 -19.61 -11.63
C TYR A 105 2.09 -20.16 -11.38
N ASP A 106 1.25 -19.37 -10.71
CA ASP A 106 -0.14 -19.71 -10.47
C ASP A 106 -1.03 -18.88 -11.44
N PRO A 107 -1.55 -19.49 -12.51
CA PRO A 107 -2.41 -18.80 -13.50
C PRO A 107 -3.76 -18.38 -12.95
N ASP A 108 -4.20 -18.97 -11.83
CA ASP A 108 -5.55 -18.81 -11.30
C ASP A 108 -5.68 -17.54 -10.46
N VAL A 109 -4.57 -16.88 -10.15
CA VAL A 109 -4.57 -15.60 -9.44
C VAL A 109 -4.65 -14.44 -10.44
N PRO A 110 -5.75 -13.66 -10.41
CA PRO A 110 -5.97 -12.57 -11.35
C PRO A 110 -5.01 -11.40 -11.11
N SER A 111 -4.66 -10.70 -12.19
CA SER A 111 -4.04 -9.38 -12.14
C SER A 111 -5.09 -8.32 -12.41
N CYS A 112 -5.35 -7.46 -11.42
CA CYS A 112 -6.22 -6.31 -11.58
C CYS A 112 -5.41 -5.07 -12.00
N ARG A 113 -5.97 -4.30 -12.94
CA ARG A 113 -5.52 -2.94 -13.30
C ARG A 113 -6.61 -1.98 -12.85
N SER A 114 -6.26 -0.97 -12.05
CA SER A 114 -7.23 0.02 -11.62
C SER A 114 -7.07 1.35 -12.35
N ARG A 115 -8.16 2.10 -12.48
CA ARG A 115 -8.17 3.44 -13.06
C ARG A 115 -9.32 4.28 -12.49
N LEU A 116 -9.09 5.58 -12.40
CA LEU A 116 -10.18 6.55 -12.23
C LEU A 116 -10.79 6.82 -13.61
N ALA A 117 -12.08 6.49 -13.81
CA ALA A 117 -12.73 6.50 -15.12
C ALA A 117 -13.28 7.88 -15.55
N SER A 118 -13.14 8.91 -14.71
CA SER A 118 -13.73 10.24 -14.92
C SER A 118 -12.87 11.25 -15.72
N GLU A 119 -11.69 10.89 -16.23
CA GLU A 119 -10.80 11.86 -16.89
C GLU A 119 -10.90 11.86 -18.43
N PRO A 120 -11.36 12.96 -19.07
CA PRO A 120 -10.94 13.33 -20.43
C PRO A 120 -9.55 13.99 -20.43
N ARG A 121 -8.74 13.75 -19.39
CA ARG A 121 -7.43 14.37 -19.12
C ARG A 121 -6.35 13.30 -19.15
N PRO A 122 -5.09 13.65 -19.45
CA PRO A 122 -4.00 12.67 -19.41
C PRO A 122 -3.97 12.01 -18.04
N PRO A 123 -3.78 10.67 -17.97
CA PRO A 123 -3.90 9.90 -16.74
C PRO A 123 -3.05 10.56 -15.66
N ALA A 124 -3.70 11.05 -14.59
CA ALA A 124 -2.98 11.54 -13.42
C ALA A 124 -2.00 10.46 -12.95
N ALA A 125 -0.73 10.81 -12.78
CA ALA A 125 0.27 9.87 -12.27
C ALA A 125 -0.06 9.50 -10.81
N GLY A 126 -0.27 8.19 -10.56
CA GLY A 126 -0.52 7.62 -9.23
C GLY A 126 -1.95 7.09 -9.04
N ASP A 127 -2.14 6.23 -8.04
CA ASP A 127 -3.42 5.58 -7.76
C ASP A 127 -4.30 6.41 -6.82
N PRO A 128 -5.63 6.43 -7.03
CA PRO A 128 -6.57 7.01 -6.07
C PRO A 128 -6.40 6.37 -4.69
N VAL A 129 -6.62 7.15 -3.64
CA VAL A 129 -6.53 6.67 -2.26
C VAL A 129 -7.92 6.62 -1.63
N LEU A 130 -8.32 5.48 -1.11
CA LEU A 130 -9.58 5.27 -0.43
C LEU A 130 -9.37 5.46 1.07
N ALA A 131 -10.11 6.41 1.66
CA ALA A 131 -10.05 6.76 3.07
C ALA A 131 -11.25 6.14 3.80
N PHE A 132 -10.96 5.23 4.73
CA PHE A 132 -11.93 4.56 5.58
C PHE A 132 -11.87 5.13 6.99
N ARG A 133 -13.02 5.49 7.54
CA ARG A 133 -13.18 5.98 8.91
C ARG A 133 -14.11 5.02 9.63
N ASP A 134 -13.71 4.53 10.80
CA ASP A 134 -14.46 3.49 11.52
C ASP A 134 -14.79 2.27 10.65
N GLY A 135 -13.85 1.88 9.78
CA GLY A 135 -14.03 0.76 8.87
C GLY A 135 -15.03 0.98 7.73
N ARG A 136 -15.44 2.22 7.46
CA ARG A 136 -16.41 2.59 6.41
C ARG A 136 -15.80 3.60 5.46
N LEU A 137 -15.99 3.44 4.15
CA LEU A 137 -15.44 4.35 3.14
C LEU A 137 -16.06 5.73 3.32
N ALA A 138 -15.24 6.71 3.68
CA ALA A 138 -15.67 8.08 3.93
C ALA A 138 -15.33 9.02 2.77
N ALA A 139 -14.25 8.73 2.04
CA ALA A 139 -13.83 9.52 0.89
C ALA A 139 -12.92 8.73 -0.05
N VAL A 140 -12.85 9.18 -1.28
CA VAL A 140 -11.76 8.80 -2.20
C VAL A 140 -11.00 10.07 -2.54
N LEU A 141 -9.68 10.00 -2.40
CA LEU A 141 -8.76 11.10 -2.58
C LEU A 141 -8.10 10.96 -3.95
N ARG A 142 -7.90 12.10 -4.61
CA ARG A 142 -7.08 12.16 -5.81
C ARG A 142 -5.67 11.63 -5.51
N PRO A 143 -5.03 10.99 -6.51
CA PRO A 143 -3.61 10.71 -6.42
C PRO A 143 -2.86 12.00 -6.06
N ALA A 144 -1.94 11.92 -5.12
CA ALA A 144 -1.06 13.04 -4.83
C ALA A 144 -0.23 13.36 -6.08
N ARG A 145 -0.49 14.50 -6.71
CA ARG A 145 0.36 14.98 -7.82
C ARG A 145 1.70 15.40 -7.25
N ALA A 146 2.75 14.66 -7.57
CA ALA A 146 4.08 15.25 -7.53
C ALA A 146 4.08 16.44 -8.51
N PRO A 147 4.54 17.64 -8.12
CA PRO A 147 4.84 18.69 -9.07
C PRO A 147 5.76 18.12 -10.14
N PRO A 148 5.66 18.61 -11.40
CA PRO A 148 6.58 18.22 -12.44
C PRO A 148 8.00 18.45 -11.94
N ARG A 149 8.75 17.35 -11.82
CA ARG A 149 10.16 17.40 -11.49
C ARG A 149 10.87 18.14 -12.63
N SER A 150 11.87 18.94 -12.31
CA SER A 150 12.75 19.52 -13.33
C SER A 150 13.24 18.41 -14.28
N PRO A 151 13.44 18.67 -15.58
CA PRO A 151 13.97 17.66 -16.47
C PRO A 151 15.32 17.13 -15.96
N ALA A 152 15.61 15.86 -16.25
CA ALA A 152 16.90 15.28 -15.89
C ALA A 152 18.02 16.07 -16.60
N PRO A 153 19.06 16.51 -15.88
CA PRO A 153 20.26 17.04 -16.53
C PRO A 153 20.96 15.92 -17.32
N SER A 154 21.87 16.27 -18.24
CA SER A 154 22.61 15.27 -19.03
C SER A 154 23.33 14.28 -18.12
N ILE A 155 23.37 13.01 -18.53
CA ILE A 155 24.14 11.97 -17.83
C ILE A 155 25.63 12.28 -17.80
N ASP A 156 26.10 13.11 -18.74
CA ASP A 156 27.49 13.59 -18.81
C ASP A 156 27.84 14.49 -17.62
N ASP A 157 26.86 15.23 -17.08
CA ASP A 157 27.00 15.92 -15.79
C ASP A 157 26.56 14.98 -14.66
N ARG A 158 27.40 13.97 -14.40
CA ARG A 158 27.15 12.95 -13.40
C ARG A 158 26.74 13.53 -12.03
N LYS A 159 27.34 14.67 -11.62
CA LYS A 159 27.04 15.30 -10.32
C LYS A 159 25.67 15.99 -10.31
N ALA A 160 25.27 16.63 -11.40
CA ALA A 160 23.91 17.16 -11.52
C ALA A 160 22.88 16.03 -11.68
N TYR A 161 23.18 15.01 -12.47
CA TYR A 161 22.30 13.85 -12.69
C TYR A 161 22.08 13.05 -11.41
N GLU A 162 23.12 12.77 -10.64
CA GLU A 162 22.99 12.12 -9.34
C GLU A 162 22.22 12.98 -8.33
N ARG A 163 22.48 14.28 -8.26
CA ARG A 163 21.69 15.18 -7.39
C ARG A 163 20.24 15.23 -7.81
N TRP A 164 19.99 15.26 -9.12
CA TRP A 164 18.66 15.19 -9.69
C TRP A 164 18.01 13.91 -9.21
N ILE A 165 18.56 12.72 -9.49
CA ILE A 165 18.05 11.39 -9.06
C ILE A 165 17.65 11.38 -7.59
N ARG A 166 18.49 11.98 -6.73
CA ARG A 166 18.35 11.99 -5.27
C ARG A 166 17.34 13.03 -4.73
N GLN A 167 16.69 13.83 -5.58
CA GLN A 167 15.57 14.67 -5.14
C GLN A 167 14.36 13.79 -4.76
N ALA A 168 13.84 13.94 -3.55
CA ALA A 168 12.66 13.21 -3.12
C ALA A 168 11.43 13.60 -3.94
N SER A 169 10.57 12.62 -4.19
CA SER A 169 9.25 12.90 -4.77
C SER A 169 8.45 13.73 -3.78
N ILE A 170 7.98 14.89 -4.24
CA ILE A 170 7.12 15.78 -3.48
C ILE A 170 5.76 15.09 -3.33
N GLY A 171 5.26 15.02 -2.11
CA GLY A 171 4.02 14.35 -1.77
C GLY A 171 3.42 14.88 -0.47
N PRO A 172 2.21 14.44 -0.10
CA PRO A 172 1.47 14.95 1.06
C PRO A 172 2.14 14.61 2.40
N PHE A 173 3.08 13.66 2.38
CA PHE A 173 3.86 13.21 3.52
C PHE A 173 5.22 13.91 3.63
N GLN A 174 5.56 14.80 2.69
CA GLN A 174 6.80 15.56 2.74
C GLN A 174 6.77 16.51 3.93
N THR A 175 7.88 16.59 4.64
CA THR A 175 8.03 17.36 5.86
C THR A 175 8.78 18.66 5.59
N GLY A 176 8.61 19.64 6.48
CA GLY A 176 9.52 20.78 6.55
C GLY A 176 10.95 20.35 6.93
N LEU A 177 11.92 21.23 6.72
CA LEU A 177 13.28 21.01 7.20
C LEU A 177 13.28 20.74 8.72
N GLY A 178 13.97 19.68 9.14
CA GLY A 178 14.04 19.27 10.54
C GLY A 178 12.78 18.60 11.12
N GLN A 179 11.77 18.31 10.28
CA GLN A 179 10.53 17.66 10.72
C GLN A 179 10.46 16.21 10.23
N LEU A 180 9.80 15.37 11.02
CA LEU A 180 9.49 13.98 10.67
C LEU A 180 8.09 13.84 10.08
N PRO A 181 7.82 12.79 9.26
CA PRO A 181 6.51 12.62 8.63
C PRO A 181 5.42 12.61 9.67
N LEU A 182 4.33 13.35 9.42
CA LEU A 182 3.13 13.40 10.27
C LEU A 182 3.39 13.90 11.71
N GLU A 183 4.48 14.63 11.92
CA GLU A 183 4.80 15.27 13.20
C GLU A 183 3.71 16.26 13.66
N ASP A 184 3.01 16.89 12.70
CA ASP A 184 1.85 17.76 12.93
C ASP A 184 0.54 16.99 13.17
N GLY A 185 0.56 15.65 13.12
CA GLY A 185 -0.62 14.81 13.35
C GLY A 185 -1.76 15.13 12.39
N ALA A 186 -2.99 15.24 12.90
CA ALA A 186 -4.18 15.45 12.08
C ALA A 186 -4.13 16.65 11.11
N GLY A 187 -3.24 17.63 11.33
CA GLY A 187 -3.01 18.73 10.40
C GLY A 187 -2.64 18.28 8.97
N PHE A 188 -1.95 17.14 8.82
CA PHE A 188 -1.62 16.59 7.50
C PHE A 188 -2.85 16.08 6.76
N LEU A 189 -3.81 15.47 7.49
CA LEU A 189 -5.01 14.89 6.90
C LEU A 189 -5.85 15.96 6.22
N GLY A 190 -5.99 17.13 6.85
CA GLY A 190 -6.68 18.27 6.24
C GLY A 190 -6.09 18.69 4.90
N ARG A 191 -4.75 18.67 4.76
CA ARG A 191 -4.07 19.00 3.50
C ARG A 191 -4.22 17.89 2.46
N TRP A 192 -4.06 16.64 2.87
CA TRP A 192 -4.13 15.50 1.97
C TRP A 192 -5.54 15.28 1.41
N GLU A 193 -6.54 15.55 2.23
CA GLU A 193 -7.96 15.43 1.87
C GLU A 193 -8.52 16.64 1.12
N ALA A 194 -7.74 17.71 0.90
CA ALA A 194 -8.17 18.82 0.05
C ALA A 194 -8.46 18.39 -1.40
N GLY A 195 -7.86 17.27 -1.84
CA GLY A 195 -8.05 16.67 -3.15
C GLY A 195 -9.15 15.61 -3.24
N ARG A 196 -10.17 15.63 -2.37
CA ARG A 196 -11.28 14.65 -2.42
C ARG A 196 -11.99 14.66 -3.79
N LEU A 197 -12.24 13.45 -4.29
CA LEU A 197 -13.06 13.20 -5.49
C LEU A 197 -14.55 13.35 -5.15
N THR A 198 -15.33 13.72 -6.16
CA THR A 198 -16.78 13.89 -6.06
C THR A 198 -17.51 12.55 -6.15
N ALA A 199 -18.73 12.48 -5.59
CA ALA A 199 -19.52 11.26 -5.56
C ALA A 199 -19.89 10.73 -6.97
N SER A 200 -19.94 11.59 -7.97
CA SER A 200 -20.23 11.24 -9.37
C SER A 200 -19.04 10.66 -10.13
N GLU A 201 -17.82 10.81 -9.63
CA GLU A 201 -16.63 10.21 -10.25
C GLU A 201 -16.66 8.69 -10.07
N ARG A 202 -16.07 7.95 -11.03
CA ARG A 202 -16.18 6.49 -11.10
C ARG A 202 -14.81 5.82 -10.95
N LEU A 203 -14.76 4.79 -10.13
CA LEU A 203 -13.61 3.89 -10.02
C LEU A 203 -13.84 2.70 -10.96
N SER A 204 -12.82 2.35 -11.74
CA SER A 204 -12.86 1.20 -12.64
C SER A 204 -11.69 0.27 -12.34
N VAL A 205 -11.96 -1.03 -12.35
CA VAL A 205 -11.01 -2.09 -12.11
C VAL A 205 -11.23 -3.17 -13.17
N ASP A 206 -10.17 -3.54 -13.86
CA ASP A 206 -10.18 -4.63 -14.84
C ASP A 206 -9.28 -5.76 -14.35
N CYS A 207 -9.88 -6.89 -13.98
CA CYS A 207 -9.18 -8.05 -13.48
C CYS A 207 -9.20 -9.17 -14.53
N ALA A 208 -8.01 -9.58 -14.98
CA ALA A 208 -7.84 -10.70 -15.91
C ALA A 208 -6.93 -11.77 -15.31
N PRO A 209 -7.15 -13.07 -15.61
CA PRO A 209 -6.19 -14.11 -15.27
C PRO A 209 -4.84 -13.83 -15.91
N LEU A 210 -3.76 -14.26 -15.27
CA LEU A 210 -2.42 -14.08 -15.82
C LEU A 210 -2.28 -14.88 -17.14
N PRO A 211 -1.66 -14.31 -18.18
CA PRO A 211 -1.41 -15.04 -19.41
C PRO A 211 -0.46 -16.20 -19.12
N ARG A 212 -0.86 -17.42 -19.50
CA ARG A 212 -0.03 -18.63 -19.34
C ARG A 212 1.34 -18.37 -19.93
N ARG A 213 2.38 -18.43 -19.11
CA ARG A 213 3.77 -18.30 -19.59
C ARG A 213 4.03 -19.44 -20.59
N PRO A 214 4.64 -19.15 -21.76
CA PRO A 214 5.10 -20.22 -22.63
C PRO A 214 6.06 -21.11 -21.83
N PRO A 215 6.06 -22.43 -22.08
CA PRO A 215 7.00 -23.33 -21.42
C PRO A 215 8.42 -22.80 -21.66
N ILE A 216 9.21 -22.71 -20.58
CA ILE A 216 10.63 -22.40 -20.70
C ILE A 216 11.25 -23.61 -21.38
N THR A 217 11.39 -23.56 -22.71
CA THR A 217 12.18 -24.56 -23.44
C THR A 217 13.62 -24.44 -22.98
N ALA A 218 14.11 -25.49 -22.32
CA ALA A 218 15.53 -25.62 -22.06
C ALA A 218 16.28 -25.48 -23.40
N PRO A 219 17.29 -24.61 -23.50
CA PRO A 219 18.03 -24.46 -24.75
C PRO A 219 18.65 -25.80 -25.13
N THR A 220 18.22 -26.36 -26.26
CA THR A 220 18.70 -27.64 -26.81
C THR A 220 20.14 -27.58 -27.31
N LYS A 221 20.74 -26.38 -27.38
CA LYS A 221 22.15 -26.18 -27.72
C LYS A 221 22.78 -25.19 -26.75
N ARG A 222 24.00 -25.50 -26.30
CA ARG A 222 24.86 -24.53 -25.59
C ARG A 222 25.10 -23.35 -26.53
N ARG A 223 24.47 -22.21 -26.24
CA ARG A 223 24.78 -20.95 -26.93
C ARG A 223 26.18 -20.47 -26.50
N PRO A 224 26.96 -19.85 -27.39
CA PRO A 224 28.18 -19.17 -26.99
C PRO A 224 27.85 -18.06 -25.99
N LEU A 225 28.78 -17.81 -25.06
CA LEU A 225 28.66 -16.74 -24.07
C LEU A 225 28.41 -15.41 -24.79
N ASN A 226 27.35 -14.72 -24.43
CA ASN A 226 27.01 -13.40 -24.93
C ASN A 226 27.26 -12.32 -23.86
N ASN A 227 27.01 -11.05 -24.19
CA ASN A 227 27.23 -9.93 -23.28
C ASN A 227 26.48 -10.04 -21.95
N SER A 228 25.30 -10.68 -21.93
CA SER A 228 24.56 -10.96 -20.68
C SER A 228 25.22 -12.08 -19.87
N ASP A 229 25.81 -13.08 -20.52
CA ASP A 229 26.56 -14.13 -19.84
C ASP A 229 27.88 -13.60 -19.25
N MET A 230 28.54 -12.65 -19.95
CA MET A 230 29.71 -11.93 -19.45
C MET A 230 29.37 -11.01 -18.28
N GLN A 231 28.18 -10.37 -18.27
CA GLN A 231 27.65 -9.69 -17.09
C GLN A 231 27.40 -10.67 -15.94
N GLY A 232 26.85 -11.86 -16.21
CA GLY A 232 26.66 -12.91 -15.21
C GLY A 232 27.98 -13.38 -14.57
N LEU A 233 29.04 -13.53 -15.38
CA LEU A 233 30.39 -13.86 -14.91
C LEU A 233 31.03 -12.73 -14.10
N ALA A 234 30.80 -11.47 -14.48
CA ALA A 234 31.26 -10.30 -13.70
C ALA A 234 30.62 -10.22 -12.31
N LEU A 235 29.50 -10.91 -12.07
CA LEU A 235 28.82 -11.00 -10.78
C LEU A 235 29.31 -12.16 -9.89
N LEU A 236 30.22 -13.01 -10.37
CA LEU A 236 30.78 -14.13 -9.59
C LEU A 236 31.41 -13.72 -8.25
N PRO A 237 32.13 -12.59 -8.12
CA PRO A 237 32.63 -12.13 -6.81
C PRO A 237 31.50 -11.83 -5.82
N PHE A 238 30.34 -11.38 -6.30
CA PHE A 238 29.14 -11.16 -5.48
C PHE A 238 28.40 -12.47 -5.17
N ALA A 239 28.54 -13.50 -6.00
CA ALA A 239 27.92 -14.83 -5.80
C ALA A 239 28.32 -15.49 -4.46
N VAL A 240 29.47 -15.11 -3.88
CA VAL A 240 29.92 -15.61 -2.57
C VAL A 240 29.19 -14.93 -1.41
N GLN A 241 28.87 -13.63 -1.54
CA GLN A 241 28.21 -12.85 -0.47
C GLN A 241 26.68 -12.92 -0.55
N LEU A 242 26.12 -13.14 -1.74
CA LEU A 242 24.68 -13.22 -1.99
C LEU A 242 23.91 -14.20 -1.07
N PRO A 243 24.42 -15.41 -0.75
CA PRO A 243 23.75 -16.31 0.18
C PRO A 243 23.61 -15.72 1.60
N GLY A 244 24.64 -15.05 2.10
CA GLY A 244 24.62 -14.39 3.41
C GLY A 244 23.63 -13.24 3.43
N MET A 245 23.71 -12.34 2.43
CA MET A 245 22.77 -11.22 2.29
C MET A 245 21.31 -11.69 2.17
N ASN A 246 21.05 -12.79 1.46
CA ASN A 246 19.72 -13.35 1.33
C ASN A 246 19.20 -13.95 2.65
N ARG A 247 20.06 -14.57 3.46
CA ARG A 247 19.70 -15.04 4.81
C ARG A 247 19.37 -13.87 5.73
N ASP A 248 20.14 -12.79 5.71
CA ASP A 248 19.88 -11.62 6.53
C ASP A 248 18.58 -10.91 6.12
N ARG A 249 18.30 -10.82 4.81
CA ARG A 249 17.02 -10.31 4.30
C ARG A 249 15.84 -11.19 4.71
N ALA A 250 16.01 -12.52 4.73
CA ALA A 250 14.97 -13.45 5.17
C ALA A 250 14.68 -13.28 6.67
N ARG A 251 15.74 -13.24 7.49
CA ARG A 251 15.62 -12.98 8.94
C ARG A 251 14.93 -11.65 9.22
N ALA A 252 15.37 -10.58 8.55
CA ALA A 252 14.76 -9.26 8.69
C ALA A 252 13.27 -9.28 8.32
N ARG A 253 12.90 -10.00 7.26
CA ARG A 253 11.50 -10.10 6.86
C ARG A 253 10.66 -10.84 7.91
N ASP A 254 11.15 -11.94 8.46
CA ASP A 254 10.44 -12.72 9.47
C ASP A 254 10.32 -11.93 10.79
N SER A 255 11.43 -11.38 11.28
CA SER A 255 11.48 -10.62 12.53
C SER A 255 10.73 -9.28 12.43
N GLY A 256 10.82 -8.62 11.27
CA GLY A 256 10.12 -7.39 10.96
C GLY A 256 8.62 -7.58 10.83
N ALA A 257 8.17 -8.62 10.13
CA ALA A 257 6.75 -8.96 10.03
C ALA A 257 6.16 -9.32 11.40
N ALA A 258 6.88 -10.11 12.21
CA ALA A 258 6.48 -10.43 13.57
C ALA A 258 6.41 -9.17 14.46
N THR A 259 7.38 -8.27 14.34
CA THR A 259 7.37 -7.00 15.07
C THR A 259 6.20 -6.13 14.64
N LEU A 260 5.97 -5.97 13.33
CA LEU A 260 4.85 -5.18 12.82
C LEU A 260 3.48 -5.74 13.25
N ALA A 261 3.32 -7.05 13.24
CA ALA A 261 2.11 -7.71 13.71
C ALA A 261 1.85 -7.48 15.22
N SER A 262 2.92 -7.31 16.01
CA SER A 262 2.82 -7.00 17.44
C SER A 262 2.50 -5.54 17.77
N LEU A 263 2.54 -4.65 16.76
CA LEU A 263 2.26 -3.22 16.92
C LEU A 263 0.83 -2.91 16.47
N GLY A 264 0.04 -2.37 17.39
CA GLY A 264 -1.27 -1.80 17.14
C GLY A 264 -1.31 -0.28 17.39
N LEU A 265 -2.23 0.42 16.72
CA LEU A 265 -2.51 1.82 17.03
C LEU A 265 -2.95 2.01 18.48
N GLY A 266 -2.54 3.12 19.10
CA GLY A 266 -2.82 3.45 20.49
C GLY A 266 -2.02 2.63 21.52
N GLN A 267 -1.41 1.52 21.11
CA GLN A 267 -0.61 0.69 21.99
C GLN A 267 0.66 1.43 22.43
N ARG A 268 0.97 1.38 23.73
CA ARG A 268 2.25 1.84 24.25
C ARG A 268 3.34 0.81 23.93
N LEU A 269 4.48 1.28 23.46
CA LEU A 269 5.66 0.45 23.36
C LEU A 269 6.04 -0.09 24.75
N PRO A 270 6.54 -1.34 24.84
CA PRO A 270 6.85 -1.96 26.11
C PRO A 270 8.01 -1.29 26.85
N GLN A 271 8.79 -0.46 26.15
CA GLN A 271 9.93 0.29 26.65
C GLN A 271 9.98 1.64 25.94
N ASP A 272 10.89 2.52 26.40
CA ASP A 272 11.22 3.75 25.68
C ASP A 272 11.54 3.44 24.19
N PRO A 273 11.07 4.24 23.21
CA PRO A 273 11.23 3.93 21.79
C PRO A 273 12.69 3.71 21.36
N LYS A 274 13.65 4.42 21.97
CA LYS A 274 15.07 4.25 21.67
C LYS A 274 15.59 2.91 22.22
N ALA A 275 15.20 2.54 23.43
CA ALA A 275 15.55 1.25 24.03
C ALA A 275 14.89 0.08 23.29
N PHE A 276 13.61 0.23 22.92
CA PHE A 276 12.87 -0.75 22.13
C PHE A 276 13.56 -1.02 20.80
N ALA A 277 13.96 0.02 20.06
CA ALA A 277 14.70 -0.13 18.82
C ALA A 277 16.10 -0.75 19.01
N ALA A 278 16.80 -0.39 20.08
CA ALA A 278 18.13 -0.97 20.37
C ALA A 278 18.07 -2.45 20.76
N SER A 279 16.94 -2.92 21.32
CA SER A 279 16.77 -4.29 21.79
C SER A 279 16.46 -5.31 20.69
N ARG A 280 16.17 -4.87 19.46
CA ARG A 280 15.74 -5.72 18.35
C ARG A 280 16.49 -5.38 17.07
N GLU A 281 17.03 -6.41 16.42
CA GLU A 281 17.63 -6.25 15.09
C GLU A 281 16.58 -5.80 14.07
N GLY A 282 17.00 -4.97 13.11
CA GLY A 282 16.11 -4.45 12.06
C GLY A 282 15.19 -3.31 12.49
N LEU A 283 15.33 -2.80 13.72
CA LEU A 283 14.63 -1.61 14.18
C LEU A 283 15.53 -0.39 14.22
N ARG A 284 14.97 0.78 13.87
CA ARG A 284 15.68 2.05 13.99
C ARG A 284 14.77 3.15 14.51
N TRP A 285 15.20 3.81 15.58
CA TRP A 285 14.50 4.97 16.13
C TRP A 285 15.01 6.27 15.52
N HIS A 286 14.08 7.12 15.11
CA HIS A 286 14.33 8.45 14.57
C HIS A 286 13.61 9.46 15.47
N ALA A 287 14.37 10.14 16.32
CA ALA A 287 13.82 11.18 17.19
C ALA A 287 13.51 12.45 16.38
N SER A 288 12.36 13.08 16.66
CA SER A 288 12.08 14.44 16.18
C SER A 288 12.77 15.47 17.09
N ALA A 289 12.96 16.69 16.56
CA ALA A 289 13.29 17.85 17.38
C ALA A 289 12.15 18.21 18.35
N ARG A 290 10.90 17.84 18.04
CA ARG A 290 9.76 18.00 18.94
C ARG A 290 9.78 16.90 20.01
N PRO A 291 9.78 17.26 21.31
CA PRO A 291 9.75 16.28 22.39
C PRO A 291 8.55 15.33 22.28
N GLY A 292 8.77 14.07 22.63
CA GLY A 292 7.73 13.05 22.67
C GLY A 292 7.39 12.41 21.32
N TYR A 293 7.81 12.97 20.18
CA TYR A 293 7.54 12.39 18.86
C TYR A 293 8.77 11.76 18.21
N GLY A 294 8.55 10.66 17.48
CA GLY A 294 9.54 10.11 16.58
C GLY A 294 8.96 9.02 15.69
N VAL A 295 9.81 8.52 14.80
CA VAL A 295 9.45 7.47 13.86
C VAL A 295 10.33 6.25 14.09
N LEU A 296 9.70 5.10 14.26
CA LEU A 296 10.35 3.81 14.28
C LEU A 296 10.30 3.22 12.88
N THR A 297 11.47 2.88 12.33
CA THR A 297 11.59 2.15 11.07
C THR A 297 11.75 0.66 11.38
N VAL A 298 10.95 -0.19 10.73
CA VAL A 298 10.92 -1.65 10.89
C VAL A 298 11.37 -2.34 9.61
N ASP A 299 12.35 -3.24 9.71
CA ASP A 299 13.00 -3.84 8.55
C ASP A 299 12.22 -5.00 8.02
N LEU A 300 11.83 -4.94 6.76
CA LEU A 300 11.10 -6.01 6.11
C LEU A 300 11.98 -6.76 5.10
N GLY A 301 13.29 -6.50 5.12
CA GLY A 301 14.28 -7.07 4.22
C GLY A 301 14.27 -6.41 2.83
N GLY A 302 15.16 -6.83 1.94
CA GLY A 302 15.24 -6.35 0.56
C GLY A 302 14.51 -7.23 -0.46
N GLY A 303 14.16 -6.65 -1.60
CA GLY A 303 13.60 -7.39 -2.76
C GLY A 303 14.65 -8.15 -3.59
N ARG A 304 14.23 -9.23 -4.26
CA ARG A 304 15.12 -10.05 -5.12
C ARG A 304 15.38 -9.53 -6.54
N THR A 305 14.66 -8.53 -7.06
CA THR A 305 15.09 -7.83 -8.29
C THR A 305 16.24 -6.84 -8.03
N ARG A 306 16.65 -6.76 -6.76
CA ARG A 306 17.63 -5.83 -6.19
C ARG A 306 18.76 -6.58 -5.51
N ASN A 307 19.10 -7.78 -6.02
CA ASN A 307 20.14 -8.65 -5.46
C ASN A 307 21.48 -7.95 -5.29
N LEU A 308 21.76 -6.94 -6.12
CA LEU A 308 22.98 -6.14 -6.15
C LEU A 308 22.84 -4.76 -5.47
N SER A 309 21.72 -4.47 -4.80
CA SER A 309 21.54 -3.24 -4.05
C SER A 309 21.22 -3.51 -2.58
N ASP A 310 21.66 -2.61 -1.71
CA ASP A 310 21.38 -2.64 -0.26
C ASP A 310 20.01 -2.07 0.11
N ALA A 311 19.18 -1.75 -0.89
CA ALA A 311 17.85 -1.21 -0.68
C ALA A 311 16.94 -2.23 0.03
N ARG A 312 16.52 -1.90 1.24
CA ARG A 312 15.59 -2.68 2.07
C ARG A 312 14.20 -2.04 2.08
N ASP A 313 13.16 -2.86 2.01
CA ASP A 313 11.78 -2.46 2.27
C ASP A 313 11.63 -2.19 3.77
N ALA A 314 10.86 -1.17 4.12
CA ALA A 314 10.63 -0.82 5.51
C ALA A 314 9.22 -0.30 5.73
N VAL A 315 8.75 -0.52 6.95
CA VAL A 315 7.55 0.12 7.49
C VAL A 315 7.94 1.20 8.46
N LEU A 316 7.24 2.33 8.39
CA LEU A 316 7.38 3.43 9.32
C LEU A 316 6.23 3.38 10.33
N VAL A 317 6.57 3.60 11.59
CA VAL A 317 5.64 3.63 12.70
C VAL A 317 5.85 4.92 13.46
N GLY A 318 4.82 5.79 13.48
CA GLY A 318 4.86 7.01 14.25
C GLY A 318 4.57 6.75 15.72
N VAL A 319 5.43 7.25 16.59
CA VAL A 319 5.28 7.08 18.05
C VAL A 319 5.22 8.46 18.69
N ARG A 320 4.20 8.68 19.52
CA ARG A 320 4.03 9.89 20.31
C ARG A 320 3.86 9.52 21.78
N ASP A 321 4.70 10.08 22.64
CA ASP A 321 4.71 9.86 24.10
C ASP A 321 4.74 8.37 24.47
N GLY A 322 5.45 7.58 23.65
CA GLY A 322 5.57 6.13 23.77
C GLY A 322 4.42 5.31 23.18
N ALA A 323 3.36 5.95 22.66
CA ALA A 323 2.21 5.28 22.03
C ALA A 323 2.28 5.33 20.50
N VAL A 324 1.88 4.24 19.83
CA VAL A 324 1.81 4.18 18.37
C VAL A 324 0.63 5.04 17.88
N THR A 325 0.91 5.97 16.98
CA THR A 325 -0.08 6.93 16.44
C THR A 325 -0.40 6.73 14.97
N TRP A 326 0.49 6.10 14.22
CA TRP A 326 0.23 5.69 12.84
C TRP A 326 1.19 4.59 12.41
N ILE A 327 0.78 3.79 11.41
CA ILE A 327 1.56 2.69 10.84
C ILE A 327 1.45 2.75 9.33
N SER A 328 2.58 2.89 8.62
CA SER A 328 2.61 2.81 7.16
C SER A 328 2.68 1.36 6.71
N PRO A 329 2.08 0.98 5.58
CA PRO A 329 2.36 -0.28 4.93
C PRO A 329 3.70 -0.21 4.18
N PRO A 330 4.30 -1.36 3.83
CA PRO A 330 5.49 -1.38 2.97
C PRO A 330 5.19 -0.83 1.58
N ASP A 331 3.95 -0.97 1.12
CA ASP A 331 3.43 -0.56 -0.18
C ASP A 331 2.02 0.05 -0.07
N GLY A 332 1.65 0.90 -1.02
CA GLY A 332 0.40 1.64 -1.02
C GLY A 332 0.51 3.05 -0.45
N ALA A 333 -0.52 3.46 0.29
CA ALA A 333 -0.65 4.80 0.86
C ALA A 333 0.29 4.99 2.07
N GLY A 334 0.63 6.23 2.41
CA GLY A 334 1.43 6.56 3.60
C GLY A 334 2.87 7.00 3.32
N PRO A 335 3.57 7.51 4.35
CA PRO A 335 4.96 7.92 4.25
C PRO A 335 5.86 6.72 3.94
N ARG A 336 6.86 6.91 3.06
CA ARG A 336 7.83 5.87 2.70
C ARG A 336 9.14 6.09 3.44
N ALA A 337 9.90 5.01 3.66
CA ALA A 337 11.19 5.07 4.36
C ALA A 337 12.18 6.07 3.75
N GLY A 338 12.14 6.25 2.42
CA GLY A 338 12.94 7.26 1.72
C GLY A 338 12.59 8.72 2.04
N LEU A 339 11.57 8.99 2.86
CA LEU A 339 11.25 10.32 3.39
C LEU A 339 12.03 10.67 4.66
N LEU A 340 12.68 9.70 5.30
CA LEU A 340 13.55 9.93 6.44
C LEU A 340 14.97 10.13 5.93
N CYS A 341 15.69 11.12 6.45
CA CYS A 341 17.14 11.23 6.27
C CYS A 341 17.80 11.54 7.60
N ILE A 342 18.82 10.79 7.95
CA ILE A 342 19.58 10.96 9.18
C ILE A 342 20.77 11.86 8.89
N ASP A 343 21.11 12.75 9.81
CA ASP A 343 22.30 13.58 9.74
C ASP A 343 23.53 13.01 10.43
N ALA A 344 24.63 13.75 10.35
CA ALA A 344 25.90 13.34 10.93
C ALA A 344 25.81 13.22 12.47
N GLN A 345 24.81 13.86 13.07
CA GLN A 345 24.50 13.84 14.49
C GLN A 345 23.47 12.75 14.84
N GLY A 346 23.01 11.97 13.87
CA GLY A 346 22.03 10.90 14.09
C GLY A 346 20.58 11.40 14.18
N LEU A 347 20.32 12.68 13.85
CA LEU A 347 18.98 13.26 13.88
C LEU A 347 18.29 13.07 12.53
N ALA A 348 17.02 12.71 12.57
CA ALA A 348 16.24 12.54 11.37
C ALA A 348 15.62 13.87 10.91
N GLY A 349 15.61 14.09 9.59
CA GLY A 349 15.10 15.29 8.95
C GLY A 349 14.67 15.04 7.51
N ALA A 350 14.30 16.13 6.84
CA ALA A 350 13.75 16.09 5.49
C ALA A 350 14.73 15.48 4.46
N PRO A 351 14.20 14.91 3.36
CA PRO A 351 15.02 14.41 2.27
C PRO A 351 16.00 15.44 1.71
N ARG A 352 17.26 15.03 1.55
CA ARG A 352 18.33 15.88 0.99
C ARG A 352 19.21 15.10 -0.01
N PRO A 353 19.86 15.79 -0.97
CA PRO A 353 20.75 15.14 -1.92
C PRO A 353 21.81 14.32 -1.18
N GLY A 354 22.02 13.06 -1.57
CA GLY A 354 22.93 12.15 -0.85
C GLY A 354 22.21 11.20 0.10
N CYS A 355 20.92 11.40 0.35
CA CYS A 355 20.11 10.48 1.11
C CYS A 355 19.68 9.26 0.28
N HIS A 356 19.88 8.07 0.81
CA HIS A 356 19.56 6.79 0.18
C HIS A 356 19.06 5.79 1.21
N ASP A 357 18.31 4.80 0.71
CA ASP A 357 17.82 3.66 1.46
C ASP A 357 17.01 4.07 2.71
N TRP A 358 17.42 3.56 3.88
CA TRP A 358 16.83 3.72 5.20
C TRP A 358 17.04 5.09 5.84
N GLY A 359 17.04 6.11 4.99
CA GLY A 359 17.40 7.46 5.39
C GLY A 359 18.85 7.64 5.75
N ASN A 360 19.76 6.89 5.14
CA ASN A 360 21.18 7.14 5.34
C ASN A 360 21.61 8.30 4.45
N TYR A 361 22.18 9.34 5.06
CA TYR A 361 22.87 10.40 4.34
C TYR A 361 24.35 10.06 4.25
N ARG A 362 24.90 10.02 3.02
CA ARG A 362 26.36 10.09 2.81
C ARG A 362 26.66 11.40 2.07
N PRO A 363 27.44 12.32 2.67
CA PRO A 363 27.80 13.60 2.06
C PRO A 363 28.59 13.45 0.77
#